data_AF-A0A924RAF4-F1
#
_entry.id   AF-A0A924RAF4-F1
#
_cell.length_a   1.000
_cell.length_b   1.000
_cell.length_c   1.000
_cell.angle_alpha   90.00
_cell.angle_beta   90.00
_cell.angle_gamma   90.00
#
_symmetry.space_group_name_H-M   'P 1'
#
loop_
_entity.id
_entity.type
_entity.pdbx_description
1 polymer ?
#
loop_
_entity_poly.entity_id
_entity_poly.type
_entity_poly.pdbx_seq_one_letter_code
_entity_poly.pdbx_strand_id
1 'polypeptide(L)'
;MKRQLPSPITILMIIILLAALCTWLVPAGKYDTITYTEGDRFQLKTGTKDSSIPFTQVSLDSLKIKISIEKFKTGAVRKPVSVPGSYQQLPSNRQGFLEILKAPIKGVYEAIDIIFFILVIGAFMQVFNESGAMERGLRTLSYRMKGKETRLIIFLTFLFSFAGGSYGMAEETLVF
;
A
#
# COMPACT_ATOMS: atom_id res chain seq x y z
N MET A 1 -33.56 22.49 3.70
CA MET A 1 -33.29 21.09 4.10
C MET A 1 -31.78 20.88 4.13
N LYS A 2 -31.13 20.96 5.32
CA LYS A 2 -29.67 20.85 5.44
C LYS A 2 -29.26 19.40 5.16
N ARG A 3 -28.78 19.10 3.95
CA ARG A 3 -28.18 17.79 3.66
C ARG A 3 -26.81 17.77 4.33
N GLN A 4 -26.75 17.21 5.55
CA GLN A 4 -25.48 16.85 6.16
C GLN A 4 -24.92 15.66 5.40
N LEU A 5 -23.62 15.68 5.11
CA LEU A 5 -22.96 14.54 4.50
C LEU A 5 -23.08 13.35 5.47
N PRO A 6 -23.43 12.14 4.97
CA PRO A 6 -23.45 10.94 5.80
C PRO A 6 -22.08 10.68 6.42
N SER A 7 -22.05 10.01 7.57
CA SER A 7 -20.79 9.72 8.27
C SER A 7 -19.82 8.91 7.38
N PRO A 8 -18.50 9.05 7.55
CA PRO A 8 -17.51 8.32 6.75
C PRO A 8 -17.74 6.80 6.73
N ILE A 9 -18.14 6.22 7.86
CA ILE A 9 -18.46 4.79 7.98
C ILE A 9 -19.66 4.44 7.09
N THR A 10 -20.69 5.28 7.06
CA THR A 10 -21.86 5.07 6.19
C THR A 10 -21.47 5.12 4.72
N ILE A 11 -20.63 6.08 4.34
CA ILE A 11 -20.11 6.20 2.97
C ILE A 11 -19.32 4.94 2.60
N LEU A 12 -18.43 4.46 3.48
CA LEU A 12 -17.64 3.26 3.25
C LEU A 12 -18.53 2.02 3.08
N MET A 13 -19.55 1.86 3.92
CA MET A 13 -20.52 0.76 3.81
C MET A 13 -21.28 0.78 2.48
N ILE A 14 -21.69 1.96 2.02
CA ILE A 14 -22.34 2.12 0.70
C ILE A 14 -21.37 1.72 -0.42
N ILE A 15 -20.10 2.15 -0.34
CA ILE A 15 -19.08 1.79 -1.32
C ILE A 15 -18.85 0.27 -1.35
N ILE A 16 -18.78 -0.39 -0.19
CA ILE A 16 -18.63 -1.86 -0.12
C ILE A 16 -19.82 -2.56 -0.78
N LEU A 17 -21.05 -2.11 -0.51
CA LEU A 17 -22.25 -2.69 -1.12
C LEU A 17 -22.25 -2.49 -2.64
N LEU A 18 -21.88 -1.30 -3.12
CA LEU A 18 -21.80 -0.99 -4.53
C LEU A 18 -20.71 -1.82 -5.23
N ALA A 19 -19.52 -1.91 -4.62
CA ALA A 19 -18.43 -2.73 -5.14
C ALA A 19 -18.83 -4.21 -5.22
N ALA A 20 -19.50 -4.73 -4.19
CA ALA A 20 -20.01 -6.10 -4.18
C ALA A 20 -21.03 -6.33 -5.31
N LEU A 21 -21.96 -5.42 -5.54
CA LEU A 21 -22.89 -5.48 -6.68
C LEU A 21 -22.15 -5.46 -8.02
N CYS A 22 -21.11 -4.63 -8.15
CA CYS A 22 -20.27 -4.60 -9.35
C CYS A 22 -19.56 -5.93 -9.62
N THR A 23 -19.19 -6.71 -8.58
CA THR A 23 -18.58 -8.05 -8.79
C THR A 23 -19.52 -9.04 -9.47
N TRP A 24 -20.83 -8.79 -9.45
CA TRP A 24 -21.79 -9.65 -10.14
C TRP A 24 -21.98 -9.24 -11.60
N LEU A 25 -21.76 -7.97 -11.92
CA LEU A 25 -21.90 -7.43 -13.27
C LEU A 25 -20.64 -7.61 -14.12
N VAL A 26 -19.46 -7.51 -13.50
CA VAL A 26 -18.16 -7.53 -14.19
C VAL A 26 -17.38 -8.77 -13.80
N PRO A 27 -17.19 -9.76 -14.70
CA PRO A 27 -16.34 -10.91 -14.43
C PRO A 27 -14.87 -10.47 -14.34
N ALA A 28 -14.11 -11.12 -13.45
CA ALA A 28 -12.68 -10.90 -13.36
C ALA A 28 -11.98 -11.45 -14.61
N GLY A 29 -10.96 -10.73 -15.10
CA GLY A 29 -10.07 -11.22 -16.15
C GLY A 29 -8.63 -11.26 -15.67
N LYS A 30 -7.84 -12.17 -16.23
CA LYS A 30 -6.42 -12.31 -15.91
C LYS A 30 -5.63 -12.54 -17.19
N TYR A 31 -4.41 -12.01 -17.20
CA TYR A 31 -3.40 -12.30 -18.23
C TYR A 31 -2.48 -13.38 -17.72
N ASP A 32 -1.95 -14.19 -18.64
CA ASP A 32 -0.86 -15.09 -18.32
C ASP A 32 0.38 -14.26 -18.01
N THR A 33 1.14 -14.67 -16.99
CA THR A 33 2.31 -13.92 -16.55
C THR A 33 3.55 -14.78 -16.63
N ILE A 34 4.64 -14.21 -17.15
CA ILE A 34 5.96 -14.82 -17.07
C ILE A 34 6.74 -14.25 -15.89
N THR A 35 7.44 -15.12 -15.17
CA THR A 35 8.34 -14.72 -14.08
C THR A 35 9.71 -15.33 -14.33
N TYR A 36 10.76 -14.53 -14.13
CA TYR A 36 12.13 -15.03 -14.15
C TYR A 36 12.42 -15.68 -12.80
N THR A 37 12.82 -16.95 -12.82
CA THR A 37 13.35 -17.65 -11.66
C THR A 37 14.85 -17.80 -11.84
N GLU A 38 15.62 -17.71 -10.77
CA GLU A 38 17.10 -17.71 -10.73
C GLU A 38 17.76 -19.05 -11.16
N GLY A 39 17.18 -19.73 -12.16
CA GLY A 39 17.65 -20.99 -12.75
C GLY A 39 17.59 -20.99 -14.28
N ASP A 40 17.73 -19.83 -14.92
CA ASP A 40 17.80 -19.65 -16.39
C ASP A 40 16.57 -20.22 -17.15
N ARG A 41 15.40 -20.14 -16.51
CA ARG A 41 14.11 -20.51 -17.10
C ARG A 41 13.04 -19.50 -16.71
N PHE A 42 12.13 -19.20 -17.64
CA PHE A 42 10.92 -18.46 -17.33
C PHE A 42 9.83 -19.41 -16.84
N GLN A 43 9.14 -19.04 -15.77
CA GLN A 43 7.91 -19.70 -15.35
C GLN A 43 6.72 -18.93 -15.94
N LEU A 44 6.04 -19.56 -16.90
CA LEU A 44 4.77 -19.08 -17.41
C LEU A 44 3.66 -19.60 -16.50
N LYS A 45 2.94 -18.68 -15.87
CA LYS A 45 1.72 -18.99 -15.12
C LYS A 45 0.52 -18.75 -16.03
N THR A 46 0.00 -19.83 -16.61
CA THR A 46 -1.25 -19.82 -17.38
C THR A 46 -2.36 -20.42 -16.51
N GLY A 47 -3.20 -19.56 -15.93
CA GLY A 47 -4.24 -19.98 -14.99
C GLY A 47 -3.69 -20.73 -13.76
N THR A 48 -3.79 -22.07 -13.80
CA THR A 48 -3.40 -23.02 -12.73
C THR A 48 -2.20 -23.91 -13.12
N LYS A 49 -1.70 -23.79 -14.36
CA LYS A 49 -0.55 -24.57 -14.84
C LYS A 49 0.69 -23.69 -14.90
N ASP A 50 1.71 -24.13 -14.18
CA ASP A 50 3.04 -23.55 -14.24
C ASP A 50 3.84 -24.30 -15.31
N SER A 51 4.17 -23.64 -16.42
CA SER A 51 4.97 -24.21 -17.50
C SER A 51 6.33 -23.52 -17.54
N SER A 52 7.39 -24.31 -17.56
CA SER A 52 8.76 -23.77 -17.59
C SER A 52 9.27 -23.69 -19.03
N ILE A 53 9.37 -22.47 -19.56
CA ILE A 53 9.92 -22.19 -20.89
C ILE A 53 11.39 -21.76 -20.77
N PRO A 54 12.23 -22.06 -21.78
CA PRO A 54 13.64 -21.68 -21.76
C PRO A 54 13.80 -20.15 -21.67
N PHE A 55 14.84 -19.70 -20.95
CA PHE A 55 15.18 -18.29 -20.84
C PHE A 55 15.89 -17.83 -22.11
N THR A 56 15.13 -17.48 -23.15
CA THR A 56 15.68 -17.07 -24.45
C THR A 56 14.86 -15.93 -25.04
N GLN A 57 15.51 -15.01 -25.77
CA GLN A 57 14.85 -13.88 -26.42
C GLN A 57 13.76 -14.35 -27.40
N VAL A 58 14.01 -15.45 -28.12
CA VAL A 58 13.04 -16.10 -29.02
C VAL A 58 11.74 -16.51 -28.29
N SER A 59 11.85 -16.95 -27.03
CA SER A 59 10.70 -17.29 -26.19
C SER A 59 9.90 -16.04 -25.75
N LEU A 60 10.55 -14.89 -25.63
CA LEU A 60 9.88 -13.62 -25.37
C LEU A 60 9.23 -13.05 -26.64
N ASP A 61 9.93 -13.13 -27.77
CA ASP A 61 9.47 -12.63 -29.06
C ASP A 61 8.25 -13.42 -29.57
N SER A 62 8.24 -14.74 -29.38
CA SER A 62 7.09 -15.60 -29.68
C SER A 62 5.86 -15.28 -28.82
N LEU A 63 6.07 -14.82 -27.59
CA LEU A 63 5.02 -14.30 -26.71
C LEU A 63 4.70 -12.82 -26.97
N LYS A 64 5.28 -12.20 -28.01
CA LYS A 64 5.13 -10.77 -28.37
C LYS A 64 5.59 -9.80 -27.27
N ILE A 65 6.46 -10.25 -26.37
CA ILE A 65 7.01 -9.44 -25.28
C ILE A 65 8.24 -8.68 -25.81
N LYS A 66 8.07 -7.38 -26.06
CA LYS A 66 9.13 -6.49 -26.58
C LYS A 66 10.11 -6.03 -25.50
N ILE A 67 10.54 -6.94 -24.62
CA ILE A 67 11.46 -6.65 -23.52
C ILE A 67 12.74 -7.46 -23.76
N SER A 68 13.89 -6.79 -23.74
CA SER A 68 15.18 -7.44 -23.87
C SER A 68 15.47 -8.33 -22.65
N ILE A 69 15.94 -9.55 -22.92
CA ILE A 69 16.24 -10.57 -21.91
C ILE A 69 17.22 -10.08 -20.82
N GLU A 70 18.13 -9.17 -21.18
CA GLU A 70 19.08 -8.57 -20.24
C GLU A 70 18.39 -7.80 -19.09
N LYS A 71 17.22 -7.22 -19.32
CA LYS A 71 16.47 -6.48 -18.29
C LYS A 71 15.97 -7.39 -17.16
N PHE A 72 15.83 -8.70 -17.42
CA PHE A 72 15.51 -9.70 -16.41
C PHE A 72 16.77 -10.09 -15.61
N LYS A 73 17.94 -10.16 -16.26
CA LYS A 73 19.24 -10.45 -15.60
C LYS A 73 19.75 -9.29 -14.75
N THR A 74 19.58 -8.06 -15.20
CA THR A 74 20.02 -6.85 -14.48
C THR A 74 19.11 -6.49 -13.31
N GLY A 75 18.02 -7.26 -13.09
CA GLY A 75 17.04 -6.97 -12.05
C GLY A 75 16.17 -5.74 -12.35
N ALA A 76 16.21 -5.19 -13.56
CA ALA A 76 15.30 -4.11 -13.97
C ALA A 76 13.84 -4.60 -14.06
N VAL A 77 13.62 -5.89 -14.31
CA VAL A 77 12.31 -6.55 -14.32
C VAL A 77 12.29 -7.64 -13.26
N ARG A 78 11.68 -7.34 -12.10
CA ARG A 78 11.52 -8.29 -10.97
C ARG A 78 10.09 -8.77 -10.78
N LYS A 79 9.11 -8.02 -11.30
CA LYS A 79 7.69 -8.34 -11.21
C LYS A 79 7.27 -9.23 -12.39
N PRO A 80 6.23 -10.07 -12.23
CA PRO A 80 5.70 -10.87 -13.33
C PRO A 80 5.28 -9.98 -14.51
N VAL A 81 5.62 -10.39 -15.73
CA VAL A 81 5.28 -9.65 -16.95
C VAL A 81 4.09 -10.32 -17.62
N SER A 82 3.04 -9.55 -17.89
CA SER A 82 1.84 -10.03 -18.59
C SER A 82 2.12 -10.31 -20.06
N VAL A 83 1.67 -11.47 -20.55
CA VAL A 83 1.78 -11.89 -21.95
C VAL A 83 0.69 -11.19 -22.78
N PRO A 84 1.05 -10.41 -23.80
CA PRO A 84 0.08 -9.75 -24.68
C PRO A 84 -0.87 -10.74 -25.37
N GLY A 85 -2.18 -10.44 -25.37
CA GLY A 85 -3.20 -11.27 -26.04
C GLY A 85 -3.61 -12.54 -25.29
N SER A 86 -3.02 -12.82 -24.12
CA SER A 86 -3.37 -13.97 -23.26
C SER A 86 -4.55 -13.71 -22.31
N TYR A 87 -5.37 -12.69 -22.58
CA TYR A 87 -6.47 -12.33 -21.69
C TYR A 87 -7.50 -13.46 -21.62
N GLN A 88 -7.77 -13.95 -20.42
CA GLN A 88 -8.80 -14.95 -20.16
C GLN A 88 -9.73 -14.46 -19.07
N GLN A 89 -11.04 -14.65 -19.28
CA GLN A 89 -12.02 -14.42 -18.22
C GLN A 89 -11.92 -15.56 -17.20
N LEU A 90 -11.79 -15.19 -15.93
CA LEU A 90 -11.80 -16.13 -14.84
C LEU A 90 -13.25 -16.51 -14.48
N PRO A 91 -13.47 -17.69 -13.87
CA PRO A 91 -14.76 -18.02 -13.30
C PRO A 91 -15.19 -16.91 -12.34
N SER A 92 -16.43 -16.45 -12.47
CA SER A 92 -16.98 -15.34 -11.69
C SER A 92 -17.00 -15.72 -10.20
N ASN A 93 -16.09 -15.13 -9.43
CA ASN A 93 -16.10 -15.22 -7.97
C ASN A 93 -16.92 -14.06 -7.39
N ARG A 94 -18.24 -14.20 -7.44
CA ARG A 94 -19.18 -13.20 -6.95
C ARG A 94 -19.01 -13.01 -5.45
N GLN A 95 -18.96 -11.76 -4.99
CA GLN A 95 -18.93 -11.50 -3.55
C GLN A 95 -20.23 -12.03 -2.92
N GLY A 96 -20.12 -12.99 -2.00
CA GLY A 96 -21.26 -13.56 -1.28
C GLY A 96 -21.75 -12.65 -0.16
N PHE A 97 -23.00 -12.81 0.29
CA PHE A 97 -23.57 -12.01 1.38
C PHE A 97 -22.71 -12.02 2.65
N LEU A 98 -22.26 -13.20 3.08
CA LEU A 98 -21.39 -13.33 4.26
C LEU A 98 -20.03 -12.64 4.07
N GLU A 99 -19.50 -12.62 2.85
CA GLU A 99 -18.22 -11.98 2.56
C GLU A 99 -18.34 -10.44 2.55
N ILE A 100 -19.52 -9.89 2.25
CA ILE A 100 -19.81 -8.46 2.41
C ILE A 100 -19.81 -8.09 3.90
N LEU A 101 -20.46 -8.90 4.75
CA LEU A 101 -20.50 -8.66 6.20
C LEU A 101 -19.13 -8.83 6.86
N LYS A 102 -18.29 -9.75 6.35
CA LYS A 102 -16.91 -9.93 6.83
C LYS A 102 -15.94 -8.86 6.32
N ALA A 103 -16.25 -8.15 5.23
CA ALA A 103 -15.32 -7.21 4.60
C ALA A 103 -14.81 -6.12 5.58
N PRO A 104 -15.65 -5.47 6.42
CA PRO A 104 -15.15 -4.54 7.42
C PRO A 104 -14.21 -5.19 8.43
N ILE A 105 -14.52 -6.41 8.89
CA ILE A 105 -13.69 -7.15 9.84
C ILE A 105 -12.33 -7.48 9.23
N LYS A 106 -12.32 -7.92 7.96
CA LYS A 106 -11.09 -8.17 7.21
C LYS A 106 -10.25 -6.89 7.05
N GLY A 107 -10.89 -5.76 6.78
CA GLY A 107 -10.21 -4.47 6.73
C GLY A 107 -9.55 -4.10 8.05
N VAL A 108 -10.21 -4.38 9.19
CA VAL A 108 -9.60 -4.21 10.51
C VAL A 108 -8.37 -5.11 10.66
N TYR A 109 -8.46 -6.39 10.27
CA TYR A 109 -7.32 -7.33 10.31
C TYR A 109 -6.12 -6.82 9.49
N GLU A 110 -6.36 -6.30 8.29
CA GLU A 110 -5.30 -5.73 7.44
C GLU A 110 -4.70 -4.44 8.04
N ALA A 111 -5.43 -3.74 8.90
CA ALA A 111 -5.00 -2.52 9.58
C ALA A 111 -4.46 -2.75 11.02
N ILE A 112 -4.39 -3.99 11.50
CA ILE A 112 -4.01 -4.30 12.89
C ILE A 112 -2.63 -3.71 13.24
N ASP A 113 -1.65 -3.86 12.36
CA ASP A 113 -0.28 -3.40 12.61
C ASP A 113 -0.24 -1.87 12.81
N ILE A 114 -1.04 -1.13 12.04
CA ILE A 114 -1.17 0.34 12.14
C ILE A 114 -1.88 0.72 13.45
N ILE A 115 -2.94 0.02 13.82
CA ILE A 115 -3.68 0.27 15.07
C ILE A 115 -2.77 0.05 16.28
N PHE A 116 -2.00 -1.04 16.30
CA PHE A 116 -1.04 -1.29 17.38
C PHE A 116 0.05 -0.22 17.45
N PHE A 117 0.57 0.19 16.30
CA PHE A 117 1.58 1.24 16.24
C PHE A 117 1.08 2.57 16.81
N ILE A 118 -0.12 3.01 16.41
CA ILE A 118 -0.81 4.19 16.93
C ILE A 118 -0.98 4.11 18.46
N LEU A 119 -1.41 2.95 18.98
CA LEU A 119 -1.59 2.75 20.42
C LEU A 119 -0.26 2.87 21.18
N VAL A 120 0.82 2.28 20.67
CA VAL A 120 2.15 2.36 21.30
C VAL A 120 2.67 3.79 21.32
N ILE A 121 2.54 4.53 20.21
CA ILE A 121 2.93 5.94 20.15
C ILE A 121 2.08 6.78 21.11
N GLY A 122 0.76 6.58 21.14
CA GLY A 122 -0.12 7.27 22.07
C GLY A 122 0.27 7.04 23.53
N ALA A 123 0.61 5.80 23.90
CA ALA A 123 1.08 5.46 25.23
C ALA A 123 2.43 6.12 25.56
N PHE A 124 3.39 6.07 24.64
CA PHE A 124 4.68 6.74 24.80
C PHE A 124 4.51 8.25 24.94
N MET A 125 3.66 8.86 24.11
CA MET A 125 3.39 10.29 24.13
C MET A 125 2.72 10.72 25.44
N GLN A 126 1.81 9.91 25.99
CA GLN A 126 1.23 10.18 27.29
C GLN A 126 2.29 10.20 28.39
N VAL A 127 3.16 9.18 28.45
CA VAL A 127 4.27 9.14 29.42
C VAL A 127 5.23 10.31 29.22
N PHE A 128 5.54 10.63 27.97
CA PHE A 128 6.42 11.75 27.62
C PHE A 128 5.82 13.10 28.04
N ASN A 129 4.50 13.28 27.89
CA ASN A 129 3.79 14.47 28.33
C ASN A 129 3.71 14.56 29.86
N GLU A 130 3.30 13.48 30.54
CA GLU A 130 3.23 13.44 32.01
C GLU A 130 4.60 13.63 32.69
N SER A 131 5.68 13.19 32.05
CA SER A 131 7.04 13.43 32.54
C SER A 131 7.46 14.90 32.51
N GLY A 132 6.70 15.77 31.82
CA GLY A 132 7.04 17.16 31.58
C GLY A 132 8.27 17.36 30.69
N ALA A 133 8.81 16.28 30.11
CA ALA A 133 10.00 16.34 29.25
C ALA A 133 9.74 17.17 28.00
N MET A 134 8.54 17.08 27.42
CA MET A 134 8.14 17.86 26.25
C MET A 134 8.16 19.36 26.53
N GLU A 135 7.47 19.80 27.58
CA GLU A 135 7.35 21.21 27.96
C GLU A 135 8.70 21.81 28.37
N ARG A 136 9.50 21.06 29.15
CA ARG A 136 10.85 21.47 29.54
C ARG A 136 11.78 21.56 28.33
N GLY A 137 11.72 20.59 27.43
CA GLY A 137 12.51 20.56 26.20
C GLY A 137 12.22 21.77 25.31
N LEU A 138 10.94 22.06 25.07
CA LEU A 138 10.48 23.24 24.33
C LEU A 138 10.95 24.55 24.97
N ARG A 139 10.81 24.65 26.30
CA ARG A 139 11.22 25.84 27.05
C ARG A 139 12.74 26.06 27.01
N THR A 140 13.53 25.01 27.21
CA THR A 140 15.00 25.08 27.11
C THR A 140 15.44 25.41 25.69
N LEU A 141 14.82 24.81 24.67
CA LEU A 141 15.13 25.10 23.28
C LEU A 141 14.83 26.56 22.93
N SER A 142 13.67 27.08 23.36
CA SER A 142 13.27 28.48 23.19
C SER A 142 14.27 29.45 23.82
N TYR A 143 14.67 29.23 25.08
CA TYR A 143 15.64 30.10 25.75
C TYR A 143 17.03 30.02 25.10
N ARG A 144 17.50 28.84 24.72
CA ARG A 144 18.83 28.65 24.13
C ARG A 144 18.94 29.21 22.71
N MET A 145 17.83 29.29 21.99
CA MET A 145 17.75 29.79 20.61
C MET A 145 17.27 31.23 20.51
N LYS A 146 17.11 31.94 21.64
CA LYS A 146 16.72 33.36 21.67
C LYS A 146 17.69 34.20 20.82
N GLY A 147 17.16 34.95 19.86
CA GLY A 147 17.95 35.72 18.89
C GLY A 147 18.47 34.94 17.67
N LYS A 148 18.21 33.63 17.57
CA LYS A 148 18.49 32.78 16.40
C LYS A 148 17.22 32.08 15.89
N GLU A 149 16.06 32.68 16.13
CA GLU A 149 14.73 32.11 15.86
C GLU A 149 14.54 31.68 14.41
N THR A 150 15.05 32.46 13.44
CA THR A 150 14.99 32.09 12.01
C THR A 150 15.68 30.76 11.72
N ARG A 151 16.83 30.47 12.38
CA ARG A 151 17.53 29.18 12.21
C ARG A 151 16.76 28.04 12.86
N LEU A 152 16.08 28.30 13.98
CA LEU A 152 15.21 27.32 14.63
C LEU A 152 14.07 26.91 13.71
N ILE A 153 13.38 27.88 13.10
CA ILE A 153 12.26 27.63 12.18
C ILE A 153 12.73 26.83 10.97
N ILE A 154 13.83 27.24 10.32
CA ILE A 154 14.37 26.51 9.14
C ILE A 154 14.69 25.06 9.51
N PHE A 155 15.36 24.84 10.63
CA PHE A 155 15.69 23.50 11.10
C PHE A 155 14.45 22.66 11.42
N LEU A 156 13.48 23.25 12.14
CA LEU A 156 12.27 22.54 12.57
C LEU A 156 11.37 22.19 11.39
N THR A 157 11.21 23.11 10.44
CA THR A 157 10.47 22.87 9.20
C THR A 157 11.14 21.77 8.38
N PHE A 158 12.47 21.78 8.25
CA PHE A 158 13.19 20.70 7.57
C PHE A 158 13.00 19.36 8.30
N LEU A 159 13.14 19.34 9.62
CA LEU A 159 12.98 18.13 10.44
C LEU A 159 11.58 17.54 10.29
N PHE A 160 10.51 18.34 10.42
CA PHE A 160 9.14 17.85 10.28
C PHE A 160 8.77 17.51 8.84
N SER A 161 9.33 18.20 7.84
CA SER A 161 9.11 17.85 6.44
C SER A 161 9.82 16.54 6.07
N PHE A 162 11.03 16.34 6.57
CA PHE A 162 11.78 15.10 6.38
C PHE A 162 11.12 13.93 7.12
N ALA A 163 10.74 14.14 8.38
CA ALA A 163 10.03 13.14 9.16
C ALA A 163 8.65 12.83 8.56
N GLY A 164 7.91 13.84 8.10
CA GLY A 164 6.62 13.69 7.41
C GLY A 164 6.72 13.05 6.02
N GLY A 165 7.85 13.25 5.34
CA GLY A 165 8.16 12.57 4.07
C GLY A 165 8.76 11.18 4.25
N SER A 166 9.16 10.80 5.47
CA SER A 166 9.60 9.45 5.82
C SER A 166 8.39 8.52 5.90
N TYR A 167 8.64 7.20 5.85
CA TYR A 167 7.58 6.21 5.99
C TYR A 167 6.83 6.38 7.31
N GLY A 168 5.50 6.47 7.25
CA GLY A 168 4.59 6.25 8.39
C GLY A 168 4.21 7.46 9.24
N MET A 169 4.96 8.57 9.22
CA MET A 169 4.65 9.70 10.14
C MET A 169 3.28 10.35 9.85
N ALA A 170 2.79 10.31 8.60
CA ALA A 170 1.45 10.80 8.28
C ALA A 170 0.34 10.02 9.00
N GLU A 171 0.53 8.71 9.24
CA GLU A 171 -0.43 7.86 9.94
C GLU A 171 -0.43 8.16 11.46
N GLU A 172 0.72 8.59 11.99
CA GLU A 172 0.89 8.99 13.39
C GLU A 172 0.21 10.34 13.69
N THR A 173 0.23 11.29 12.75
CA THR A 173 -0.37 12.63 12.94
C THR A 173 -1.88 12.63 13.15
N LEU A 174 -2.58 11.52 12.89
CA LEU A 174 -4.01 11.41 13.20
C LEU A 174 -4.30 11.33 14.71
N VAL A 175 -3.27 11.00 15.51
CA VAL A 175 -3.36 10.77 16.95
C VAL A 175 -2.91 11.99 17.76
N PHE A 176 -2.10 12.86 17.14
CA PHE A 176 -1.60 14.12 17.71
C PHE A 176 -2.56 15.28 17.44
#